data_AF-A0A183P3G9-F1
#
_entry.id   AF-A0A183P3G9-F1
#
_cell.length_a   1.000
_cell.length_b   1.000
_cell.length_c   1.000
_cell.angle_alpha   90.00
_cell.angle_beta   90.00
_cell.angle_gamma   90.00
#
_symmetry.space_group_name_H-M   'P 1'
#
loop_
_entity.id
_entity.type
_entity.pdbx_description
1 polymer ?
#
loop_
_entity_poly.entity_id
_entity_poly.type
_entity_poly.pdbx_seq_one_letter_code
_entity_poly.pdbx_strand_id
1 'polypeptide(L)'
;MFKHLDRRLQRDIKRNVDNRLKLTEELTGGRVKPKSIDVKVVSHPMQRYAVWFGGSVLANESEFYNVCHTKAQYEEIGPAICRHNPVFGTMT
;
A
#
# COMPACT_ATOMS: atom_id res chain seq x y z
N MET A 1 -18.41 6.41 -3.48
CA MET A 1 -17.37 6.92 -2.55
C MET A 1 -17.44 8.44 -2.52
N PHE A 2 -16.77 9.10 -1.57
CA PHE A 2 -16.67 10.55 -1.46
C PHE A 2 -16.15 11.19 -2.76
N LYS A 3 -16.93 12.11 -3.32
CA LYS A 3 -16.54 12.84 -4.53
C LYS A 3 -15.31 13.71 -4.24
N HIS A 4 -14.32 13.67 -5.12
CA HIS A 4 -13.11 14.51 -5.10
C HIS A 4 -12.19 14.34 -3.87
N LEU A 5 -12.43 13.33 -3.03
CA LEU A 5 -11.59 13.08 -1.84
C LEU A 5 -10.14 12.79 -2.23
N ASP A 6 -9.94 12.00 -3.29
CA ASP A 6 -8.65 11.69 -3.89
C ASP A 6 -7.87 12.95 -4.27
N ARG A 7 -8.51 13.86 -5.01
CA ARG A 7 -7.92 15.13 -5.46
C ARG A 7 -7.58 16.05 -4.29
N ARG A 8 -8.49 16.16 -3.32
CA ARG A 8 -8.28 16.96 -2.12
C ARG A 8 -7.08 16.44 -1.32
N LEU A 9 -7.04 15.14 -1.07
CA LEU A 9 -5.98 14.49 -0.30
C LEU A 9 -4.62 14.63 -1.00
N GLN A 10 -4.55 14.40 -2.31
CA GLN A 10 -3.32 14.55 -3.08
C GLN A 10 -2.78 15.99 -3.01
N ARG A 11 -3.65 16.97 -3.24
CA ARG A 11 -3.29 18.40 -3.19
C ARG A 11 -2.77 18.80 -1.82
N ASP A 12 -3.50 18.44 -0.76
CA ASP A 12 -3.18 18.89 0.59
C ASP A 12 -1.87 18.23 1.08
N ILE A 13 -1.64 16.95 0.75
CA ILE A 13 -0.35 16.27 1.04
C ILE A 13 0.78 16.87 0.21
N LYS A 14 0.59 17.10 -1.09
CA LYS A 14 1.62 17.71 -1.96
C LYS A 14 2.04 19.08 -1.45
N ARG A 15 1.07 19.91 -1.03
CA ARG A 15 1.34 21.22 -0.41
C ARG A 15 2.21 21.08 0.84
N ASN A 16 1.89 20.15 1.73
CA ASN A 16 2.67 19.95 2.95
C ASN A 16 4.10 19.46 2.64
N VAL A 17 4.24 18.55 1.68
CA VAL A 17 5.53 18.04 1.24
C VAL A 17 6.37 19.15 0.63
N ASP A 18 5.81 19.94 -0.28
CA ASP A 18 6.50 21.05 -0.95
C ASP A 18 6.94 22.14 0.03
N ASN A 19 6.08 22.48 0.99
CA ASN A 19 6.43 23.43 2.05
C ASN A 19 7.64 22.94 2.86
N ARG A 20 7.70 21.65 3.18
CA ARG A 20 8.82 21.06 3.91
C ARG A 20 10.10 21.05 3.08
N LEU A 21 10.01 20.71 1.79
CA LEU A 21 11.16 20.74 0.88
C LEU A 21 11.71 22.17 0.75
N LYS A 22 10.82 23.15 0.60
CA LYS A 22 11.20 24.58 0.53
C LYS A 22 11.92 25.03 1.80
N LEU A 23 11.36 24.71 2.98
CA LEU A 23 12.00 25.04 4.26
C LEU A 23 13.39 24.40 4.40
N THR A 24 13.57 23.18 3.89
CA THR A 24 14.86 22.48 3.92
C THR A 24 15.90 23.17 3.03
N GLU A 25 15.50 23.62 1.84
CA GLU A 25 16.36 24.40 0.94
C GLU A 25 16.76 25.75 1.57
N GLU A 26 15.80 26.44 2.20
CA GLU A 26 16.03 27.72 2.90
C GLU A 26 17.01 27.56 4.08
N LEU A 27 16.80 26.56 4.94
CA LEU A 27 17.65 26.32 6.12
C LEU A 27 19.07 25.90 5.77
N THR A 28 19.27 25.26 4.61
CA THR A 28 20.60 24.85 4.16
C THR A 28 21.31 25.91 3.33
N GLY A 29 20.72 27.10 3.17
CA GLY A 29 21.27 28.18 2.36
C GLY A 29 21.43 27.78 0.88
N GLY A 30 20.54 26.92 0.37
CA GLY A 30 20.61 26.41 -1.00
C GLY A 30 21.70 25.37 -1.27
N ARG A 31 22.46 24.94 -0.24
CA ARG A 31 23.48 23.88 -0.37
C ARG A 31 22.87 22.51 -0.62
N VAL A 32 21.66 22.28 -0.09
CA VAL A 32 20.89 21.07 -0.34
C VAL A 32 19.66 21.46 -1.14
N LYS A 33 19.54 20.89 -2.35
CA LYS A 33 18.32 20.99 -3.16
C LYS A 33 17.58 19.66 -3.11
N PRO A 34 16.52 19.54 -2.30
CA PRO A 34 15.77 18.30 -2.19
C PRO A 34 15.14 17.94 -3.53
N LYS A 35 15.19 16.67 -3.90
CA LYS A 35 14.46 16.17 -5.06
C LYS A 35 12.96 16.34 -4.84
N SER A 36 12.24 16.82 -5.85
CA SER A 36 10.78 16.88 -5.83
C SER A 36 10.19 15.50 -5.55
N ILE A 37 9.24 15.44 -4.61
CA ILE A 37 8.54 14.22 -4.23
C ILE A 37 7.23 14.16 -5.01
N ASP A 38 7.05 13.09 -5.78
CA ASP A 38 5.78 12.81 -6.43
C ASP A 38 4.77 12.26 -5.42
N VAL A 39 3.57 12.84 -5.41
CA VAL A 39 2.48 12.45 -4.51
C VAL A 39 1.31 12.02 -5.37
N LYS A 40 0.96 10.73 -5.27
CA LYS A 40 -0.12 10.12 -6.05
C LYS A 40 -1.14 9.46 -5.13
N VAL A 41 -2.40 9.87 -5.25
CA VAL A 41 -3.53 9.25 -4.57
C VAL A 41 -4.34 8.48 -5.60
N VAL A 42 -4.48 7.17 -5.40
CA VAL A 42 -5.16 6.30 -6.36
C VAL A 42 -6.64 6.23 -6.04
N SER A 43 -7.46 6.50 -7.06
CA SER A 43 -8.91 6.29 -7.00
C SER A 43 -9.36 5.25 -8.02
N HIS A 44 -10.26 4.34 -7.63
CA HIS A 44 -10.75 3.27 -8.51
C HIS A 44 -12.20 2.88 -8.21
N PRO A 45 -12.97 2.32 -9.18
CA PRO A 45 -14.39 2.02 -8.99
C PRO A 45 -14.69 1.00 -7.88
N MET A 46 -13.77 0.06 -7.62
CA MET A 46 -13.93 -1.02 -6.64
C MET A 46 -13.65 -0.62 -5.19
N GLN A 47 -13.43 0.67 -4.90
CA GLN A 47 -13.07 1.16 -3.55
C GLN A 47 -14.01 0.70 -2.43
N ARG A 48 -15.32 0.63 -2.71
CA ARG A 48 -16.32 0.21 -1.71
C ARG A 48 -16.05 -1.22 -1.19
N TYR A 49 -15.52 -2.09 -2.04
CA TYR A 49 -15.27 -3.50 -1.73
C TYR A 49 -13.82 -3.87 -2.01
N ALA A 50 -12.88 -2.91 -1.91
CA ALA A 50 -11.50 -3.10 -2.36
C ALA A 50 -10.82 -4.29 -1.71
N VAL A 51 -11.08 -4.52 -0.41
CA VAL A 51 -10.55 -5.66 0.34
C VAL A 51 -11.08 -6.99 -0.20
N TRP A 52 -12.40 -7.07 -0.42
CA TRP A 52 -13.03 -8.29 -0.91
C TRP A 52 -12.65 -8.57 -2.37
N PHE A 53 -12.66 -7.54 -3.21
CA PHE A 53 -12.21 -7.62 -4.59
C PHE A 53 -10.75 -8.06 -4.67
N GLY A 54 -9.85 -7.44 -3.91
CA GLY A 54 -8.44 -7.81 -3.84
C GLY A 54 -8.25 -9.27 -3.38
N GLY A 55 -8.98 -9.70 -2.35
CA GLY A 55 -8.99 -11.09 -1.90
C GLY A 55 -9.46 -12.07 -2.99
N SER A 56 -10.52 -11.72 -3.74
CA SER A 56 -11.01 -12.56 -4.84
C SER A 56 -10.03 -12.69 -6.00
N VAL A 57 -9.31 -11.60 -6.32
CA VAL A 57 -8.25 -11.62 -7.34
C VAL A 57 -7.08 -12.48 -6.87
N LEU A 58 -6.59 -12.25 -5.65
CA LEU A 58 -5.47 -12.99 -5.09
C LEU A 58 -5.77 -14.49 -4.94
N ALA A 59 -6.98 -14.86 -4.51
CA ALA A 59 -7.37 -16.26 -4.36
C ALA A 59 -7.51 -17.01 -5.69
N ASN A 60 -7.65 -16.29 -6.80
CA ASN A 60 -7.74 -16.88 -8.14
C ASN A 60 -6.35 -17.16 -8.76
N GLU A 61 -5.28 -16.59 -8.21
CA GLU A 61 -3.91 -16.85 -8.64
C GLU A 61 -3.43 -18.22 -8.15
N SER A 62 -2.66 -18.94 -8.98
CA SER A 62 -2.15 -20.28 -8.62
C SER A 62 -1.21 -20.24 -7.41
N GLU A 63 -0.47 -19.14 -7.23
CA GLU A 63 0.43 -18.91 -6.10
C GLU A 63 -0.30 -18.95 -4.74
N PHE A 64 -1.59 -18.60 -4.70
CA PHE A 64 -2.39 -18.60 -3.48
C PHE A 64 -2.36 -19.95 -2.76
N TYR A 65 -2.44 -21.05 -3.50
CA TYR A 65 -2.44 -22.38 -2.91
C TYR A 65 -1.09 -22.77 -2.31
N ASN A 66 0.01 -22.22 -2.82
CA ASN A 66 1.36 -22.49 -2.31
C ASN A 66 1.62 -21.80 -0.97
N VAL A 67 0.94 -20.68 -0.72
CA VAL A 67 1.11 -19.88 0.51
C VAL A 67 0.08 -20.16 1.58
N CYS A 68 -0.98 -20.92 1.26
CA CYS A 68 -1.98 -21.34 2.21
C CYS A 68 -1.43 -22.37 3.19
N HIS A 69 -1.80 -22.23 4.47
CA HIS A 69 -1.60 -23.28 5.46
C HIS A 69 -2.63 -24.38 5.24
N THR A 70 -2.15 -25.60 5.00
CA THR A 70 -3.01 -26.77 4.85
C THR A 70 -3.54 -27.24 6.21
N LYS A 71 -4.64 -27.99 6.18
CA LYS A 71 -5.19 -28.65 7.37
C LYS A 71 -4.17 -29.59 8.02
N ALA A 72 -3.44 -30.36 7.23
CA ALA A 72 -2.41 -31.28 7.73
C ALA A 72 -1.30 -30.53 8.49
N GLN A 73 -0.79 -29.42 7.93
CA GLN A 73 0.20 -28.58 8.62
C GLN A 73 -0.34 -28.03 9.95
N TYR A 74 -1.61 -27.62 9.98
CA TYR A 74 -2.23 -27.12 11.21
C TYR A 74 -2.34 -28.21 12.29
N GLU A 75 -2.69 -29.45 11.90
CA GLU A 75 -2.82 -30.58 12.81
C GLU A 75 -1.45 -31.06 13.34
N GLU A 76 -0.39 -31.02 12.51
CA GLU A 76 0.96 -31.47 12.87
C GLU A 76 1.77 -30.42 13.66
N ILE A 77 1.73 -29.15 13.24
CA ILE A 77 2.56 -28.07 13.81
C ILE A 77 1.78 -27.26 14.85
N GLY A 78 0.44 -27.24 14.74
CA GLY A 78 -0.45 -26.50 15.60
C GLY A 78 -0.80 -25.09 15.08
N PRO A 79 -1.66 -24.36 15.81
CA PRO A 79 -2.22 -23.08 15.38
C PRO A 79 -1.20 -21.94 15.24
N ALA A 80 0.04 -22.14 15.69
CA ALA A 80 1.08 -21.13 15.61
C ALA A 80 1.39 -20.73 14.16
N ILE A 81 1.23 -21.65 13.19
CA ILE A 81 1.49 -21.38 11.78
C ILE A 81 0.59 -20.28 11.21
N CYS A 82 -0.66 -20.19 11.69
CA CYS A 82 -1.63 -19.18 11.22
C CYS A 82 -1.37 -17.76 11.75
N ARG A 83 -0.43 -17.58 12.69
CA ARG A 83 -0.06 -16.25 13.21
C ARG A 83 0.66 -15.40 12.16
N HIS A 84 1.25 -16.04 11.16
CA HIS A 84 1.90 -15.39 10.03
C HIS A 84 1.41 -16.02 8.73
N ASN A 85 0.87 -15.21 7.83
CA ASN A 85 0.50 -15.63 6.48
C ASN A 85 1.40 -14.85 5.51
N PRO A 86 2.23 -15.53 4.69
CA PRO A 86 3.17 -14.84 3.83
C PRO A 86 2.43 -14.01 2.78
N VAL A 87 2.96 -12.81 2.51
CA VAL A 87 2.46 -11.95 1.42
C VAL A 87 2.98 -12.49 0.09
N PHE A 88 2.12 -12.48 -0.93
CA PHE A 88 2.40 -13.00 -2.27
C PHE A 88 1.76 -12.10 -3.34
N GLY A 89 2.04 -12.35 -4.63
CA GLY A 89 1.55 -11.50 -5.73
C GLY A 89 2.29 -10.17 -5.90
N THR A 90 3.43 -9.98 -5.22
CA THR A 90 4.30 -8.79 -5.34
C THR A 90 5.74 -9.12 -5.71
N MET A 91 6.05 -10.34 -6.13
CA MET A 91 7.37 -10.64 -6.70
C MET A 91 7.40 -10.16 -8.15
N THR A 92 8.34 -9.25 -8.40
CA THR A 92 8.76 -8.64 -9.69
C THR A 92 8.65 -9.55 -10.90
#